data_AF-U1MYT2-F1
#
_entry.id   AF-U1MYT2-F1
#
_cell.length_a   1.000
_cell.length_b   1.000
_cell.length_c   1.000
_cell.angle_alpha   90.00
_cell.angle_beta   90.00
_cell.angle_gamma   90.00
#
_symmetry.space_group_name_H-M   'P 1'
#
loop_
_entity.id
_entity.type
_entity.pdbx_description
1 polymer ?
#
loop_
_entity_poly.entity_id
_entity_poly.type
_entity_poly.pdbx_seq_one_letter_code
_entity_poly.pdbx_strand_id
1 'polypeptide(L)'
;MTAVEVALDWVPNTNHTGIYWALANDYYEAAGVDVTVRSPAADDYEMTPAKRVATGASTVGIAPSESVISYQTHPDYSPVIAVAAVCQRDTTAIAAPTTTGVERPAD
;
A
#
# COMPACT_ATOMS: atom_id res chain seq x y z
N MET A 1 10.38 8.70 -20.70
CA MET A 1 9.33 8.24 -19.77
C MET A 1 9.88 8.30 -18.36
N THR A 2 9.03 8.60 -17.38
CA THR A 2 9.41 8.64 -15.96
C THR A 2 9.19 7.27 -15.34
N ALA A 3 10.25 6.65 -14.80
CA ALA A 3 10.13 5.35 -14.13
C ALA A 3 9.51 5.49 -12.73
N VAL A 4 8.50 4.69 -12.44
CA VAL A 4 7.78 4.67 -11.15
C VAL A 4 7.59 3.23 -10.71
N GLU A 5 8.23 2.83 -9.61
CA GLU A 5 7.92 1.55 -8.96
C GLU A 5 6.84 1.76 -7.88
N VAL A 6 5.75 1.00 -7.99
CA VAL A 6 4.64 0.98 -7.02
C VAL A 6 4.79 -0.26 -6.13
N ALA A 7 5.11 -0.06 -4.85
CA ALA A 7 5.12 -1.13 -3.85
C ALA A 7 3.71 -1.39 -3.30
N LEU A 8 3.24 -2.64 -3.38
CA LEU A 8 1.95 -3.04 -2.82
C LEU A 8 2.04 -3.32 -1.32
N ASP A 9 0.94 -3.09 -0.61
CA ASP A 9 0.74 -3.45 0.80
C ASP A 9 0.53 -4.95 1.03
N TRP A 10 0.03 -5.64 0.01
CA TRP A 10 -0.27 -7.07 0.07
C TRP A 10 -0.05 -7.73 -1.29
N VAL A 11 -0.25 -9.05 -1.36
CA VAL A 11 -0.42 -9.71 -2.66
C VAL A 11 -1.60 -9.07 -3.42
N PRO A 12 -1.53 -9.03 -4.77
CA PRO A 12 -2.53 -8.36 -5.60
C PRO A 12 -3.97 -8.73 -5.22
N ASN A 13 -4.80 -7.72 -4.97
CA ASN A 13 -6.21 -7.88 -4.63
C ASN A 13 -7.06 -6.74 -5.22
N THR A 14 -8.35 -6.71 -4.90
CA THR A 14 -9.31 -5.75 -5.44
C THR A 14 -8.91 -4.28 -5.25
N ASN A 15 -8.18 -3.94 -4.20
CA ASN A 15 -7.72 -2.56 -3.95
C ASN A 15 -6.74 -2.07 -5.03
N HIS A 16 -6.04 -2.98 -5.70
CA HIS A 16 -5.02 -2.67 -6.69
C HIS A 16 -5.56 -2.65 -8.14
N THR A 17 -6.84 -2.98 -8.33
CA THR A 17 -7.46 -3.15 -9.67
C THR A 17 -7.24 -1.95 -10.58
N GLY A 18 -7.36 -0.73 -10.06
CA GLY A 18 -7.18 0.49 -10.85
C GLY A 18 -5.77 0.61 -11.45
N ILE A 19 -4.75 0.16 -10.74
CA ILE A 19 -3.35 0.18 -11.20
C ILE A 19 -3.17 -0.82 -12.35
N TYR A 20 -3.63 -2.06 -12.16
CA TYR A 20 -3.52 -3.09 -13.18
C TYR A 20 -4.38 -2.80 -14.41
N TRP A 21 -5.56 -2.19 -14.23
CA TRP A 21 -6.40 -1.75 -15.34
C TRP A 21 -5.72 -0.65 -16.16
N ALA A 22 -5.13 0.34 -15.49
CA ALA A 22 -4.40 1.42 -16.15
C ALA A 22 -3.15 0.91 -16.91
N LEU A 23 -2.45 -0.10 -16.37
CA LEU A 23 -1.37 -0.81 -17.06
C LEU A 23 -1.89 -1.53 -18.31
N ALA A 24 -2.97 -2.30 -18.19
CA ALA A 24 -3.53 -3.09 -19.28
C ALA A 24 -4.15 -2.25 -20.42
N ASN A 25 -4.42 -0.97 -20.18
CA ASN A 25 -5.01 -0.04 -21.15
C ASN A 25 -4.03 1.09 -21.57
N ASP A 26 -2.74 0.91 -21.30
CA ASP A 26 -1.66 1.84 -21.70
C ASP A 26 -1.82 3.28 -21.18
N TYR A 27 -2.59 3.48 -20.10
CA TYR A 27 -2.84 4.82 -19.55
C TYR A 27 -1.58 5.45 -18.96
N TYR A 28 -0.69 4.65 -18.37
CA TYR A 28 0.60 5.14 -17.88
C TYR A 28 1.54 5.50 -19.02
N GLU A 29 1.60 4.68 -20.08
CA GLU A 29 2.41 4.97 -21.27
C GLU A 29 1.94 6.25 -21.96
N ALA A 30 0.63 6.42 -22.14
CA ALA A 30 0.03 7.63 -22.68
C ALA A 30 0.33 8.88 -21.83
N ALA A 31 0.51 8.71 -20.51
CA ALA A 31 0.94 9.76 -19.59
C ALA A 31 2.48 9.94 -19.53
N GLY A 32 3.25 9.16 -20.29
CA GLY A 32 4.71 9.19 -20.30
C GLY A 32 5.38 8.58 -19.06
N VAL A 33 4.66 7.72 -18.33
CA VAL A 33 5.12 7.04 -17.11
C VAL A 33 5.35 5.56 -17.39
N ASP A 34 6.51 5.05 -17.00
CA ASP A 34 6.85 3.62 -17.04
C ASP A 34 6.63 3.04 -15.63
N VAL A 35 5.51 2.32 -15.45
CA VAL A 35 5.10 1.81 -14.14
C VAL A 35 5.45 0.34 -13.99
N THR A 36 6.17 0.01 -12.92
CA THR A 36 6.37 -1.36 -12.45
C THR A 36 5.66 -1.57 -11.12
N VAL A 37 5.10 -2.77 -10.91
CA VAL A 37 4.38 -3.11 -9.67
C VAL A 37 5.16 -4.17 -8.91
N ARG A 38 5.48 -3.88 -7.65
CA ARG A 38 6.20 -4.77 -6.76
C ARG A 38 5.27 -5.34 -5.70
N SER A 39 5.06 -6.66 -5.77
CA SER A 39 4.40 -7.39 -4.68
C SER A 39 5.38 -7.61 -3.52
N PRO A 40 4.93 -7.52 -2.25
CA PRO A 40 5.76 -7.87 -1.09
C PRO A 40 6.12 -9.36 -1.04
N ALA A 41 5.44 -10.22 -1.80
CA ALA A 41 5.85 -11.62 -1.94
C ALA A 41 7.18 -11.80 -2.70
N ALA A 42 7.68 -10.77 -3.39
CA ALA A 42 8.93 -10.83 -4.13
C ALA A 42 10.18 -10.90 -3.24
N ASP A 43 10.07 -10.50 -1.97
CA ASP A 43 11.14 -10.53 -0.97
C ASP A 43 10.65 -11.12 0.36
N ASP A 44 9.65 -12.01 0.31
CA ASP A 44 9.06 -12.66 1.48
C ASP A 44 8.68 -11.67 2.60
N TYR A 45 8.11 -10.53 2.20
CA TYR A 45 7.64 -9.47 3.10
C TYR A 45 8.75 -8.83 3.96
N GLU A 46 10.02 -8.91 3.54
CA GLU A 46 11.16 -8.35 4.28
C GLU A 46 11.04 -6.83 4.53
N MET A 47 10.52 -6.09 3.54
CA MET A 47 10.31 -4.65 3.65
C MET A 47 8.86 -4.25 3.41
N THR A 48 8.30 -3.52 4.37
CA THR A 48 6.97 -2.90 4.23
C THR A 48 6.98 -1.85 3.10
N PRO A 49 5.85 -1.63 2.40
CA PRO A 49 5.76 -0.63 1.34
C PRO A 49 6.17 0.77 1.81
N ALA A 50 5.79 1.16 3.03
CA ALA A 50 6.16 2.46 3.59
C ALA A 50 7.68 2.58 3.79
N LYS A 51 8.35 1.52 4.27
CA LYS A 51 9.82 1.49 4.42
C LYS A 51 10.52 1.60 3.07
N ARG A 52 9.98 0.94 2.04
CA ARG A 52 10.51 1.02 0.68
C ARG A 52 10.47 2.43 0.13
N VAL A 53 9.37 3.16 0.34
CA VAL A 53 9.26 4.57 -0.04
C VAL A 53 10.22 5.43 0.77
N ALA A 54 10.25 5.26 2.10
CA ALA A 54 11.07 6.07 3.00
C ALA A 54 12.58 5.91 2.76
N THR A 55 13.01 4.75 2.26
CA THR A 55 14.42 4.45 1.91
C THR A 55 14.74 4.72 0.44
N GLY A 56 13.76 5.13 -0.37
CA GLY A 56 13.91 5.33 -1.82
C GLY A 56 14.04 4.05 -2.64
N ALA A 57 13.81 2.88 -2.03
CA ALA A 57 13.81 1.59 -2.72
C ALA A 57 12.62 1.41 -3.67
N SER A 58 11.52 2.15 -3.45
CA SER A 58 10.37 2.24 -4.36
C SER A 58 9.89 3.69 -4.43
N THR A 59 9.30 4.11 -5.56
CA THR A 59 8.90 5.51 -5.79
C THR A 59 7.64 5.89 -5.00
N VAL A 60 6.64 5.00 -5.01
CA VAL A 60 5.39 5.14 -4.26
C VAL A 60 4.99 3.79 -3.68
N GLY A 61 4.16 3.82 -2.64
CA GLY A 61 3.69 2.61 -1.98
C GLY A 61 2.22 2.76 -1.59
N ILE A 62 1.48 1.67 -1.70
CA ILE A 62 0.19 1.52 -1.03
C ILE A 62 0.50 1.01 0.38
N ALA A 63 -0.04 1.66 1.39
CA ALA A 63 0.15 1.30 2.79
C ALA A 63 -1.06 1.71 3.63
N PRO A 64 -1.26 1.12 4.82
CA PRO A 64 -2.23 1.62 5.79
C PRO A 64 -1.97 3.08 6.15
N SER A 65 -3.02 3.86 6.42
CA SER A 65 -2.94 5.29 6.77
C SER A 65 -2.01 5.57 7.95
N GLU A 66 -1.97 4.64 8.90
CA GLU A 66 -1.16 4.69 10.12
C GLU A 66 0.33 4.70 9.78
N SER A 67 0.73 4.16 8.63
CA SER A 67 2.13 4.20 8.17
C SER A 67 2.59 5.63 7.96
N VAL A 68 1.75 6.51 7.41
CA VAL A 68 2.10 7.91 7.22
C VAL A 68 2.32 8.58 8.57
N ILE A 69 1.42 8.34 9.53
CA ILE A 69 1.54 8.86 10.91
C ILE A 69 2.83 8.35 11.56
N SER A 70 3.10 7.04 11.48
CA SER A 70 4.30 6.42 12.07
C SER A 70 5.60 6.96 11.49
N TYR A 71 5.63 7.28 10.20
CA TYR A 71 6.82 7.81 9.54
C TYR A 71 7.02 9.32 9.74
N GLN A 72 6.01 10.06 10.20
CA GLN A 72 6.20 11.46 10.60
C GLN A 72 7.11 11.61 11.83
N THR A 73 7.16 10.61 12.70
CA THR A 73 7.94 10.62 13.94
C THR A 73 9.06 9.59 13.95
N HIS A 74 9.35 8.95 12.82
CA HIS A 74 10.35 7.89 12.76
C HIS A 74 11.76 8.48 12.93
N PRO A 75 12.61 7.91 13.82
CA PRO A 75 13.92 8.48 14.11
C PRO A 75 14.90 8.40 12.93
N ASP A 76 14.83 7.31 12.15
CA ASP A 76 15.85 6.99 11.14
C ASP A 76 15.49 7.37 9.70
N TYR A 77 14.24 7.76 9.43
CA TYR A 77 13.74 7.92 8.06
C TYR A 77 13.07 9.27 7.87
N SER A 78 13.18 9.81 6.66
CA SER A 78 12.42 11.01 6.28
C SER A 78 10.92 10.72 6.29
N PRO A 79 10.09 11.75 6.59
CA PRO A 79 8.65 11.60 6.55
C PRO A 79 8.16 11.16 5.18
N VAL A 80 7.30 10.15 5.15
CA VAL A 80 6.52 9.79 3.95
C VAL A 80 5.28 10.67 3.86
N ILE A 81 4.84 10.96 2.65
CA ILE A 81 3.72 11.86 2.38
C ILE A 81 2.58 11.07 1.72
N ALA A 82 1.37 11.19 2.27
CA ALA A 82 0.16 10.68 1.63
C ALA A 82 -0.18 11.53 0.39
N VAL A 83 -0.28 10.91 -0.78
CA VAL A 83 -0.64 11.59 -2.04
C VAL A 83 -2.04 11.24 -2.54
N ALA A 84 -2.63 10.13 -2.06
CA ALA A 84 -3.97 9.69 -2.42
C ALA A 84 -4.55 8.76 -1.35
N ALA A 85 -5.88 8.69 -1.26
CA ALA A 85 -6.61 7.71 -0.48
C ALA A 85 -7.30 6.71 -1.42
N VAL A 86 -6.76 5.49 -1.52
CA VAL A 86 -7.35 4.41 -2.34
C VAL A 86 -8.69 3.97 -1.76
N CYS A 87 -8.73 3.75 -0.45
CA CYS A 87 -9.96 3.54 0.31
C CYS A 87 -10.34 4.84 1.03
N GLN A 88 -11.51 5.40 0.71
CA GLN A 88 -11.98 6.66 1.31
C GLN A 88 -12.58 6.49 2.71
N ARG A 89 -12.87 5.25 3.11
CA ARG A 89 -13.38 4.88 4.44
C ARG A 89 -12.57 3.70 4.95
N ASP A 90 -12.33 3.70 6.25
CA ASP A 90 -11.70 2.56 6.92
C ASP A 90 -12.65 1.36 6.88
N THR A 91 -12.10 0.20 6.53
CA THR A 91 -12.81 -1.08 6.44
C THR A 91 -12.27 -2.09 7.46
N THR A 92 -11.35 -1.65 8.33
CA THR A 92 -10.75 -2.47 9.38
C THR A 92 -11.80 -2.88 10.40
N ALA A 93 -11.80 -4.17 10.74
CA ALA A 93 -12.67 -4.74 11.76
C ALA A 93 -11.97 -5.89 12.48
N ILE A 94 -12.32 -6.11 13.74
CA ILE A 94 -12.03 -7.35 14.45
C ILE A 94 -13.15 -8.34 14.09
N ALA A 95 -12.79 -9.51 13.58
CA ALA A 95 -13.73 -10.55 13.19
C ALA A 95 -13.50 -11.82 14.02
N ALA A 96 -14.57 -12.43 14.52
CA ALA A 96 -14.56 -13.69 15.25
C ALA A 96 -15.64 -14.64 14.71
N PRO A 97 -15.44 -15.98 14.77
CA PRO A 97 -16.50 -16.92 14.44
C PRO A 97 -17.71 -16.73 15.35
N THR A 98 -18.93 -16.86 14.83
CA THR A 98 -20.15 -16.73 15.64
C THR A 98 -20.23 -17.75 16.78
N THR A 99 -19.53 -18.88 16.66
CA THR A 99 -19.47 -19.93 17.68
C THR A 99 -18.67 -19.53 18.93
N THR A 100 -17.91 -18.43 18.91
CA THR A 100 -17.14 -17.99 20.08
C THR A 100 -17.97 -17.15 21.06
N GLY A 101 -19.14 -16.66 20.65
CA GLY A 101 -20.01 -15.83 21.49
C GLY A 101 -19.45 -14.44 21.81
N VAL A 102 -18.45 -13.96 21.05
CA VAL A 102 -17.88 -12.62 21.19
C VAL A 102 -18.86 -11.60 20.59
N GLU A 103 -19.39 -10.68 21.40
CA GLU A 103 -20.37 -9.67 20.98
C GLU A 103 -19.85 -8.24 21.09
N ARG A 104 -18.79 -8.00 21.89
CA ARG A 104 -18.17 -6.69 22.09
C ARG A 104 -16.68 -6.81 22.41
N PRO A 105 -15.89 -5.72 22.30
CA PRO A 105 -14.44 -5.77 22.51
C PRO A 105 -13.95 -6.24 23.88
N ALA A 106 -14.83 -6.28 24.90
CA ALA A 106 -14.46 -6.70 26.25
C ALA A 106 -14.68 -8.20 26.52
N ASP A 107 -15.29 -8.92 25.57
CA ASP A 107 -15.46 -10.39 25.64
C ASP A 107 -14.22 -11.09 25.09
#